data_AF-A0A177FVF7-F1
#
_entry.id   AF-A0A177FVF7-F1
#
_cell.length_a   1.000
_cell.length_b   1.000
_cell.length_c   1.000
_cell.angle_alpha   90.00
_cell.angle_beta   90.00
_cell.angle_gamma   90.00
#
_symmetry.space_group_name_H-M   'P 1'
#
loop_
_entity.id
_entity.type
_entity.pdbx_description
1 polymer ?
#
loop_
_entity_poly.entity_id
_entity_poly.type
_entity_poly.pdbx_seq_one_letter_code
_entity_poly.pdbx_strand_id
1 'polypeptide(L)'
;MRAIKSADLQAFRDNKNQWRIKTDDLNAWLRTHPAQCAHTVREESDAHPQHTPAHPNPITQDTLELVRVKAELEAEKTLRATIEVDRDHWRNLAQKLTETSKRKWWRL
;
A
#
# COMPACT_ATOMS: atom_id res chain seq x y z
N MET A 1 -0.66 8.52 27.28
CA MET A 1 0.76 8.43 27.69
C MET A 1 0.96 7.97 29.14
N ARG A 2 0.13 8.39 30.11
CA ARG A 2 0.22 7.92 31.51
C ARG A 2 -0.04 6.41 31.69
N ALA A 3 -1.12 5.88 31.11
CA ALA A 3 -1.50 4.46 31.22
C ALA A 3 -0.49 3.45 30.62
N ILE A 4 0.30 3.86 29.61
CA ILE A 4 1.34 3.00 29.02
C ILE A 4 2.59 2.95 29.91
N LYS A 5 2.88 4.04 30.65
CA LYS A 5 4.04 4.13 31.55
C LYS A 5 3.80 3.44 32.91
N SER A 6 2.54 3.39 33.36
CA SER A 6 2.14 2.64 34.56
C SER A 6 1.90 1.14 34.28
N ALA A 7 2.09 0.69 33.03
CA ALA A 7 1.82 -0.67 32.56
C ALA A 7 0.34 -1.11 32.63
N ASP A 8 -0.59 -0.20 32.91
CA ASP A 8 -2.03 -0.48 32.93
C ASP A 8 -2.60 -0.76 31.53
N LEU A 9 -1.95 -0.22 30.49
CA LEU A 9 -2.28 -0.49 29.10
C LEU A 9 -1.05 -1.05 28.38
N GLN A 10 -1.13 -2.34 28.00
CA GLN A 10 -0.03 -3.06 27.40
C GLN A 10 0.24 -2.56 25.96
N ALA A 11 1.43 -2.00 25.76
CA ALA A 11 1.92 -1.56 24.45
C ALA A 11 3.25 -2.24 24.13
N PHE A 12 3.48 -2.55 22.85
CA PHE A 12 4.70 -3.18 22.38
C PHE A 12 5.27 -2.41 21.19
N ARG A 13 6.55 -2.67 20.85
CA ARG A 13 7.18 -2.10 19.66
C ARG A 13 7.07 -3.06 18.49
N ASP A 14 6.71 -2.56 17.32
CA ASP A 14 6.78 -3.36 16.09
C ASP A 14 8.21 -3.43 15.54
N ASN A 15 8.40 -4.21 14.47
CA ASN A 15 9.70 -4.39 13.81
C ASN A 15 10.25 -3.12 13.15
N LYS A 16 9.44 -2.04 13.10
CA LYS A 16 9.83 -0.70 12.67
C LYS A 16 9.99 0.26 13.86
N ASN A 17 10.08 -0.30 15.06
CA ASN A 17 10.23 0.41 16.33
C ASN A 17 9.09 1.41 16.65
N GLN A 18 7.88 1.16 16.16
CA GLN A 18 6.68 1.96 16.46
C GLN A 18 5.91 1.36 17.63
N TRP A 19 5.36 2.20 18.51
CA TRP A 19 4.48 1.72 19.59
C TRP A 19 3.14 1.28 19.02
N ARG A 20 2.74 0.06 19.33
CA ARG A 20 1.44 -0.50 18.98
C ARG A 20 0.76 -1.06 20.22
N ILE A 21 -0.57 -0.99 20.21
CA ILE A 21 -1.44 -1.51 21.25
C ILE A 21 -2.39 -2.48 20.57
N LYS A 22 -2.58 -3.67 21.15
CA LYS A 22 -3.55 -4.62 20.60
C LYS A 22 -4.96 -4.12 20.87
N THR A 23 -5.85 -4.34 19.92
CA THR A 23 -7.24 -3.89 20.01
C THR A 23 -7.95 -4.48 21.23
N ASP A 24 -7.66 -5.74 21.58
CA ASP A 24 -8.23 -6.40 22.76
C ASP A 24 -7.75 -5.79 24.07
N ASP A 25 -6.45 -5.51 24.18
CA ASP A 25 -5.84 -4.87 25.35
C ASP A 25 -6.38 -3.45 25.54
N LEU A 26 -6.59 -2.73 24.43
CA LEU A 26 -7.23 -1.42 24.43
C LEU A 26 -8.68 -1.51 24.91
N ASN A 27 -9.47 -2.45 24.39
CA ASN A 27 -10.86 -2.65 24.78
C ASN A 27 -11.01 -3.06 26.25
N ALA A 28 -10.12 -3.91 26.76
CA ALA A 28 -10.09 -4.28 28.17
C ALA A 28 -9.78 -3.07 29.07
N TRP A 29 -8.85 -2.23 28.66
CA TRP A 29 -8.52 -1.00 29.37
C TRP A 29 -9.68 0.01 29.35
N LEU A 30 -10.37 0.17 28.21
CA LEU A 30 -11.55 1.04 28.09
C LEU A 30 -12.71 0.58 29.00
N ARG A 31 -12.89 -0.74 29.17
CA ARG A 31 -13.91 -1.31 30.06
C ARG A 31 -13.61 -1.10 31.55
N THR A 32 -12.33 -1.09 31.92
CA THR A 32 -11.89 -0.92 33.31
C THR A 32 -11.79 0.55 33.72
N HIS A 33 -11.64 1.47 32.75
CA HIS A 33 -11.52 2.90 33.00
C HIS A 33 -12.61 3.73 32.28
N PRO A 34 -13.91 3.42 32.44
CA PRO A 34 -15.00 4.03 31.66
C PRO A 34 -15.13 5.55 31.88
N ALA A 35 -14.78 6.05 33.07
CA ALA A 35 -14.83 7.48 33.41
C ALA A 35 -13.77 8.33 32.70
N GLN A 36 -12.67 7.74 32.24
CA GLN A 36 -11.60 8.45 31.50
C GLN A 36 -11.87 8.51 29.99
N CYS A 37 -12.85 7.74 29.51
CA CYS A 37 -13.25 7.67 28.11
C CYS A 37 -14.49 8.52 27.80
N ALA A 38 -15.16 9.04 28.83
CA ALA A 38 -16.18 10.06 28.67
C ALA A 38 -15.48 11.40 28.43
N HIS A 39 -15.43 11.84 27.16
CA HIS A 39 -15.29 13.26 26.88
C HIS A 39 -16.52 13.92 27.52
N THR A 40 -16.34 14.60 28.64
CA THR A 40 -17.42 15.27 29.37
C THR A 40 -17.99 16.39 28.50
N VAL A 41 -19.04 16.10 27.74
CA VAL A 41 -20.00 17.11 27.32
C VAL A 41 -21.23 16.92 28.19
N ARG A 42 -21.46 17.92 29.03
CA ARG A 42 -22.52 18.05 30.00
C ARG A 42 -23.75 18.64 29.30
N GLU A 43 -24.92 18.00 29.50
CA GLU A 43 -26.31 18.54 29.33
C GLU A 43 -26.71 18.90 27.87
N GLU A 44 -27.90 18.69 27.30
CA GLU A 44 -29.22 18.19 27.70
C GLU A 44 -30.07 18.07 26.40
N SER A 45 -31.10 17.21 26.40
CA SER A 45 -32.29 17.20 25.50
C SER A 45 -32.17 16.84 24.01
N ASP A 46 -32.93 15.80 23.66
CA ASP A 46 -33.75 15.59 22.45
C ASP A 46 -33.34 16.21 21.10
N ALA A 47 -32.92 15.33 20.19
CA ALA A 47 -33.38 15.19 18.80
C ALA A 47 -32.23 14.58 17.98
N HIS A 48 -32.50 13.46 17.30
CA HIS A 48 -31.54 12.79 16.41
C HIS A 48 -30.90 13.77 15.40
N PRO A 49 -29.57 13.97 15.42
CA PRO A 49 -28.88 14.41 14.23
C PRO A 49 -28.52 13.16 13.43
N GLN A 50 -28.99 13.09 12.18
CA GLN A 50 -28.38 12.23 11.16
C GLN A 50 -26.86 12.35 11.28
N HIS A 51 -26.18 11.23 11.57
CA HIS A 51 -24.74 11.18 11.49
C HIS A 51 -24.33 11.45 10.04
N THR A 52 -23.98 12.70 9.76
CA THR A 52 -23.15 13.06 8.63
C THR A 52 -21.88 12.22 8.75
N PRO A 53 -21.49 11.43 7.73
CA PRO A 53 -20.21 10.75 7.78
C PRO A 53 -19.13 11.83 7.58
N ALA A 54 -18.64 12.37 8.70
CA ALA A 54 -17.50 13.29 8.74
C ALA A 54 -16.15 12.56 8.59
N HIS A 55 -16.16 11.33 8.06
CA HIS A 55 -14.95 10.58 7.78
C HIS A 55 -14.75 10.51 6.26
N PRO A 56 -13.65 11.07 5.70
CA PRO A 56 -13.30 10.80 4.32
C PRO A 56 -13.10 9.29 4.18
N ASN A 57 -13.90 8.65 3.33
CA ASN A 57 -13.86 7.21 3.10
C ASN A 57 -12.44 6.81 2.65
N PRO A 58 -11.66 6.05 3.45
CA PRO A 58 -10.35 5.57 3.03
C PRO A 58 -10.45 4.62 1.81
N ILE A 59 -11.62 4.00 1.63
CA ILE A 59 -11.94 3.11 0.51
C ILE A 59 -11.79 3.81 -0.85
N THR A 60 -12.13 5.10 -0.93
CA THR A 60 -12.03 5.87 -2.19
C THR A 60 -10.58 6.16 -2.58
N GLN A 61 -9.70 6.41 -1.61
CA GLN A 61 -8.29 6.67 -1.87
C GLN A 61 -7.55 5.39 -2.26
N ASP A 62 -7.77 4.29 -1.54
CA ASP A 62 -7.17 2.98 -1.85
C ASP A 62 -7.59 2.48 -3.25
N THR A 63 -8.84 2.75 -3.65
CA THR A 63 -9.34 2.38 -4.98
C THR A 63 -8.68 3.21 -6.09
N LEU A 64 -8.49 4.51 -5.87
CA LEU A 64 -7.83 5.38 -6.84
C LEU A 64 -6.34 5.05 -7.00
N GLU A 65 -5.65 4.75 -5.89
CA GLU A 65 -4.25 4.32 -5.91
C GLU A 65 -4.11 2.98 -6.66
N LEU A 66 -5.02 2.03 -6.44
CA LEU A 66 -5.03 0.75 -7.13
C LEU A 66 -5.26 0.90 -8.64
N VAL A 67 -6.17 1.79 -9.06
CA VAL A 67 -6.40 2.09 -10.48
C VAL A 67 -5.15 2.70 -11.11
N ARG A 68 -4.50 3.66 -10.41
CA ARG A 68 -3.27 4.28 -10.88
C ARG A 68 -2.14 3.26 -11.06
N VAL A 69 -1.91 2.42 -10.05
CA VAL A 69 -0.87 1.38 -10.11
C VAL A 69 -1.13 0.39 -11.24
N LYS A 70 -2.39 0.01 -11.47
CA LYS A 70 -2.75 -0.85 -12.61
C LYS A 70 -2.47 -0.17 -13.95
N ALA A 71 -2.78 1.12 -14.09
CA ALA A 71 -2.51 1.87 -15.32
C ALA A 71 -1.00 1.97 -15.59
N GLU A 72 -0.21 2.29 -14.57
CA GLU A 72 1.26 2.35 -14.68
C GLU A 72 1.84 0.96 -15.03
N LEU A 73 1.31 -0.12 -14.45
CA LEU A 73 1.73 -1.48 -14.76
C LEU A 73 1.46 -1.86 -16.23
N GLU A 74 0.28 -1.55 -16.76
CA GLU A 74 -0.05 -1.84 -18.16
C GLU A 74 0.79 -0.99 -19.13
N ALA A 75 1.07 0.28 -18.79
CA ALA A 75 1.98 1.12 -19.57
C ALA A 75 3.40 0.52 -19.61
N GLU A 76 3.93 0.08 -18.47
CA GLU A 76 5.23 -0.57 -18.41
C GLU A 76 5.28 -1.90 -19.19
N LYS A 77 4.22 -2.70 -19.14
CA LYS A 77 4.13 -3.94 -19.93
C LYS A 77 4.19 -3.67 -21.44
N THR A 78 3.48 -2.64 -21.90
CA THR A 78 3.50 -2.29 -23.32
C THR A 78 4.87 -1.80 -23.77
N LEU A 79 5.54 -0.94 -22.97
CA LEU A 79 6.92 -0.52 -23.23
C LEU A 79 7.91 -1.68 -23.24
N ARG A 80 7.75 -2.64 -22.32
CA ARG A 80 8.59 -3.85 -22.31
C ARG A 80 8.40 -4.68 -23.58
N ALA A 81 7.15 -4.88 -24.01
CA ALA A 81 6.86 -5.62 -25.22
C ALA A 81 7.50 -4.97 -26.46
N THR A 82 7.46 -3.63 -26.57
CA THR A 82 8.11 -2.95 -27.70
C THR A 82 9.63 -3.09 -27.68
N ILE A 83 10.25 -2.96 -26.50
CA ILE A 83 11.71 -3.13 -26.35
C ILE A 83 12.13 -4.58 -26.66
N GLU A 84 11.33 -5.56 -26.26
CA GLU A 84 11.60 -6.97 -26.56
C GLU A 84 11.52 -7.27 -28.06
N VAL A 85 10.54 -6.71 -28.76
CA VAL A 85 10.42 -6.82 -30.23
C VAL A 85 11.63 -6.21 -30.92
N ASP A 86 12.05 -5.00 -30.52
CA ASP A 86 13.22 -4.34 -31.10
C ASP A 86 14.49 -5.15 -30.86
N ARG A 87 14.69 -5.61 -29.62
CA ARG A 87 15.81 -6.47 -29.25
C ARG A 87 15.84 -7.75 -30.10
N ASP A 88 14.70 -8.39 -30.29
CA ASP A 88 14.61 -9.63 -31.08
C ASP A 88 14.81 -9.37 -32.57
N HIS A 89 14.36 -8.23 -33.09
CA HIS A 89 14.67 -7.76 -34.43
C HIS A 89 16.19 -7.59 -34.63
N TRP A 90 16.86 -6.89 -33.71
CA TRP A 90 18.31 -6.70 -33.75
C TRP A 90 19.08 -8.01 -33.66
N ARG A 91 18.65 -8.96 -32.82
CA ARG A 91 19.24 -10.30 -32.76
C ARG A 91 19.10 -11.05 -34.09
N ASN A 92 17.93 -10.97 -34.73
CA ASN A 92 17.69 -11.61 -36.03
C ASN A 92 18.62 -11.05 -37.11
N LEU A 93 18.76 -9.72 -37.17
CA LEU A 93 19.70 -9.06 -38.09
C LEU A 93 21.14 -9.50 -37.83
N ALA A 94 21.58 -9.48 -36.57
CA ALA A 94 22.92 -9.92 -36.19
C ALA A 94 23.16 -11.38 -36.60
N GLN A 95 22.19 -12.27 -36.36
CA GLN A 95 22.29 -13.67 -36.77
C GLN A 95 22.46 -13.81 -38.29
N LYS A 96 21.62 -13.15 -39.09
CA LYS A 96 21.72 -13.17 -40.57
C LYS A 96 23.07 -12.66 -41.08
N LEU A 97 23.62 -11.62 -40.46
CA LEU A 97 24.93 -11.08 -40.79
C LEU A 97 26.04 -12.10 -40.50
N THR A 98 25.98 -12.77 -39.34
CA THR A 98 26.97 -13.81 -39.00
C THR A 98 26.89 -15.02 -39.92
N GLU A 99 25.69 -15.47 -40.31
CA GLU A 99 25.50 -16.58 -41.24
C GLU A 99 26.06 -16.25 -42.63
N THR A 100 25.87 -15.02 -43.09
CA THR A 100 26.37 -14.55 -44.38
C THR A 100 27.89 -14.38 -44.37
N SER A 101 28.45 -13.84 -43.29
CA SER A 101 29.90 -13.66 -43.11
C SER A 101 30.63 -15.01 -43.13
N LYS A 102 30.12 -15.99 -42.36
CA LYS A 102 30.71 -17.34 -42.31
C LYS A 102 30.84 -17.97 -43.70
N ARG A 103 29.85 -17.86 -44.58
CA ARG A 103 29.92 -18.45 -45.93
C ARG A 103 30.94 -17.79 -46.86
N LYS A 104 31.27 -16.51 -46.66
CA LYS A 104 32.22 -15.78 -47.52
C LYS A 104 33.68 -16.05 -47.13
N TRP A 105 33.94 -16.31 -45.85
CA TRP A 105 35.29 -16.56 -45.34
C TRP A 105 35.86 -17.92 -45.77
N TRP A 106 35.01 -18.92 -46.02
CA TRP A 106 35.43 -20.23 -46.55
C TRP A 106 35.62 -20.27 -48.09
N ARG A 107 35.44 -19.15 -48.79
CA ARG A 107 35.62 -19.05 -50.25
C ARG A 107 36.82 -18.18 -50.67
N LEU A 108 37.70 -17.85 -49.73
CA LEU A 108 38.97 -17.16 -49.97
C LEU A 108 40.13 -18.13 -49.73
#